data_AF-A0A662BXJ3-F1
#
_entry.id   AF-A0A662BXJ3-F1
#
_cell.length_a   1.000
_cell.length_b   1.000
_cell.length_c   1.000
_cell.angle_alpha   90.00
_cell.angle_beta   90.00
_cell.angle_gamma   90.00
#
_symmetry.space_group_name_H-M   'P 1'
#
loop_
_entity.id
_entity.type
_entity.pdbx_description
1 polymer ?
#
loop_
_entity_poly.entity_id
_entity_poly.type
_entity_poly.pdbx_seq_one_letter_code
_entity_poly.pdbx_strand_id
1 'polypeptide(L)'
;MKTNKYFRIAAISLLMTALSIVFDLIFNHFQNPISYAWQILANLLIAGTLALYIFKSKYSGLSLFIKVFIIYYVIGYFNIIIEAIIFNVSDLNQSIKILLIGLPYTAISSYILVRILGKWQISEKVFKEYKYQHRSVYKWILRILGANFSYFPFYIIAGMVLMMLNPAMN
;
A
#
# COMPACT_ATOMS: atom_id res chain seq x y z
N MET A 1 -14.61 -8.35 -24.26
CA MET A 1 -13.18 -8.08 -24.57
C MET A 1 -12.33 -8.27 -23.32
N LYS A 2 -11.25 -9.06 -23.35
CA LYS A 2 -10.31 -9.19 -22.22
C LYS A 2 -9.55 -7.86 -22.09
N THR A 3 -9.98 -6.98 -21.20
CA THR A 3 -9.29 -5.71 -20.92
C THR A 3 -7.84 -5.97 -20.57
N ASN A 4 -6.92 -5.18 -21.15
CA ASN A 4 -5.49 -5.29 -20.89
C ASN A 4 -5.21 -5.10 -19.38
N LYS A 5 -4.33 -5.94 -18.81
CA LYS A 5 -3.95 -5.88 -17.39
C LYS A 5 -3.37 -4.51 -17.02
N TYR A 6 -2.57 -3.93 -17.90
CA TYR A 6 -2.00 -2.59 -17.69
C TYR A 6 -3.07 -1.51 -17.61
N PHE A 7 -4.08 -1.60 -18.47
CA PHE A 7 -5.22 -0.67 -18.45
C PHE A 7 -6.01 -0.76 -17.15
N ARG A 8 -6.22 -1.98 -16.61
CA ARG A 8 -6.89 -2.15 -15.32
C ARG A 8 -6.11 -1.51 -14.17
N ILE A 9 -4.78 -1.65 -14.17
CA ILE A 9 -3.92 -1.02 -13.15
C ILE A 9 -3.99 0.51 -13.25
N ALA A 10 -3.91 1.06 -14.46
CA ALA A 10 -4.03 2.50 -14.68
C ALA A 10 -5.40 3.03 -14.21
N ALA A 11 -6.49 2.34 -14.56
CA ALA A 11 -7.83 2.70 -14.10
C ALA A 11 -7.98 2.64 -12.57
N ILE A 12 -7.39 1.63 -11.93
CA ILE A 12 -7.38 1.52 -10.46
C ILE A 12 -6.62 2.69 -9.84
N SER A 13 -5.44 3.05 -10.38
CA SER A 13 -4.68 4.21 -9.89
C SER A 13 -5.47 5.52 -9.96
N LEU A 14 -6.19 5.74 -11.07
CA LEU A 14 -7.05 6.91 -11.21
C LEU A 14 -8.21 6.89 -10.21
N LEU A 15 -8.83 5.73 -9.98
CA LEU A 15 -9.89 5.58 -8.98
C LEU A 15 -9.38 5.79 -7.55
N MET A 16 -8.19 5.30 -7.22
CA MET A 16 -7.54 5.54 -5.93
C MET A 16 -7.21 7.02 -5.74
N THR A 17 -6.79 7.71 -6.80
CA THR A 17 -6.53 9.15 -6.77
C THR A 17 -7.83 9.93 -6.56
N ALA A 18 -8.88 9.61 -7.32
CA ALA A 18 -10.19 10.22 -7.13
C ALA A 18 -10.72 9.98 -5.72
N LEU A 19 -10.54 8.77 -5.17
CA LEU A 19 -10.88 8.46 -3.79
C LEU A 19 -10.08 9.33 -2.82
N SER A 20 -8.76 9.50 -3.03
CA SER A 20 -7.96 10.37 -2.18
C SER A 20 -8.45 11.82 -2.19
N ILE A 21 -8.81 12.35 -3.37
CA ILE A 21 -9.37 13.71 -3.48
C ILE A 21 -10.68 13.81 -2.69
N VAL A 22 -11.55 12.80 -2.77
CA VAL A 22 -12.80 12.76 -1.98
C VAL A 22 -12.50 12.78 -0.48
N PHE A 23 -11.51 12.02 -0.03
CA PHE A 23 -11.10 12.01 1.37
C PHE A 23 -10.50 13.36 1.80
N ASP A 24 -9.66 13.97 0.97
CA ASP A 24 -9.13 15.31 1.20
C ASP A 24 -10.26 16.35 1.37
N LEU A 25 -11.31 16.28 0.54
CA LEU A 25 -12.48 17.15 0.65
C LEU A 25 -13.27 16.90 1.94
N ILE A 26 -13.53 15.64 2.31
CA ILE A 26 -14.28 15.29 3.53
C ILE A 26 -13.57 15.78 4.79
N PHE A 27 -12.24 15.68 4.82
CA PHE A 27 -11.43 16.02 5.99
C PHE A 27 -10.81 17.42 5.94
N ASN A 28 -11.23 18.26 4.98
CA ASN A 28 -10.75 19.62 4.73
C ASN A 28 -9.22 19.73 4.62
N HIS A 29 -8.61 18.76 3.92
CA HIS A 29 -7.17 18.67 3.71
C HIS A 29 -6.82 18.96 2.24
N PHE A 30 -6.92 20.23 1.84
CA PHE A 30 -6.64 20.64 0.46
C PHE A 30 -5.14 20.58 0.16
N GLN A 31 -4.79 19.95 -0.96
CA GLN A 31 -3.41 19.87 -1.43
C GLN A 31 -3.17 20.80 -2.62
N ASN A 32 -1.91 21.17 -2.83
CA ASN A 32 -1.50 21.90 -4.03
C ASN A 32 -1.77 21.05 -5.30
N PRO A 33 -2.11 21.68 -6.44
CA PRO A 33 -2.37 20.95 -7.69
C PRO A 33 -1.25 20.00 -8.12
N ILE A 34 0.01 20.40 -7.90
CA ILE A 34 1.20 19.59 -8.21
C ILE A 34 1.24 18.31 -7.35
N SER A 35 0.77 18.36 -6.11
CA SER A 35 0.72 17.21 -5.21
C SER A 35 -0.18 16.10 -5.76
N TYR A 36 -1.26 16.44 -6.47
CA TYR A 36 -2.13 15.45 -7.11
C TYR A 36 -1.42 14.71 -8.26
N ALA A 37 -0.49 15.35 -8.97
CA ALA A 37 0.32 14.66 -9.99
C ALA A 37 1.24 13.61 -9.35
N TRP A 38 1.89 13.96 -8.24
CA TRP A 38 2.68 13.02 -7.45
C TRP A 38 1.83 11.91 -6.86
N GLN A 39 0.60 12.22 -6.47
CA GLN A 39 -0.34 11.25 -5.94
C GLN A 39 -0.80 10.22 -6.99
N ILE A 40 -1.02 10.63 -8.24
CA ILE A 40 -1.28 9.70 -9.36
C ILE A 40 -0.12 8.73 -9.52
N LEU A 41 1.11 9.25 -9.50
CA LEU A 41 2.31 8.41 -9.63
C LEU A 41 2.43 7.43 -8.45
N ALA A 42 2.25 7.90 -7.23
CA ALA A 42 2.27 7.07 -6.02
C ALA A 42 1.19 5.97 -6.08
N ASN A 43 -0.04 6.33 -6.43
CA ASN A 43 -1.14 5.38 -6.57
C ASN A 43 -0.90 4.37 -7.71
N LEU A 44 -0.21 4.76 -8.78
CA LEU A 44 0.18 3.86 -9.85
C LEU A 44 1.21 2.82 -9.37
N LEU A 45 2.21 3.25 -8.62
CA LEU A 45 3.23 2.37 -8.05
C LEU A 45 2.63 1.40 -7.03
N ILE A 46 1.76 1.91 -6.14
CA ILE A 46 1.05 1.09 -5.15
C ILE A 46 0.13 0.08 -5.85
N ALA A 47 -0.73 0.54 -6.77
CA ALA A 47 -1.64 -0.33 -7.50
C ALA A 47 -0.88 -1.38 -8.31
N GLY A 48 0.24 -1.01 -8.95
CA GLY A 48 1.11 -1.94 -9.67
C GLY A 48 1.71 -3.01 -8.76
N THR A 49 2.26 -2.61 -7.61
CA THR A 49 2.86 -3.53 -6.63
C THR A 49 1.84 -4.49 -6.05
N LEU A 50 0.68 -3.99 -5.64
CA LEU A 50 -0.41 -4.81 -5.12
C LEU A 50 -1.03 -5.69 -6.21
N ALA A 51 -1.10 -5.22 -7.46
CA ALA A 51 -1.55 -6.03 -8.59
C ALA A 51 -0.62 -7.22 -8.85
N LEU A 52 0.70 -7.04 -8.75
CA LEU A 52 1.65 -8.16 -8.86
C LEU A 52 1.39 -9.23 -7.80
N TYR A 53 1.13 -8.81 -6.55
CA TYR A 53 0.74 -9.72 -5.48
C TYR A 53 -0.58 -10.42 -5.80
N ILE A 54 -1.62 -9.68 -6.18
CA ILE A 54 -2.96 -10.19 -6.51
C ILE A 54 -2.92 -11.21 -7.66
N PHE A 55 -2.15 -10.94 -8.71
CA PHE A 55 -2.03 -11.84 -9.86
C PHE A 55 -1.33 -13.15 -9.53
N LYS A 56 -0.28 -13.11 -8.70
CA LYS A 56 0.46 -14.30 -8.26
C LYS A 56 -0.22 -15.04 -7.11
N SER A 57 -1.17 -14.41 -6.44
CA SER A 57 -1.87 -14.98 -5.29
C SER A 57 -2.82 -16.10 -5.69
N LYS A 58 -2.79 -17.18 -4.88
CA LYS A 58 -3.75 -18.29 -4.95
C LYS A 58 -5.06 -17.96 -4.22
N TYR A 59 -5.08 -16.92 -3.39
CA TYR A 59 -6.26 -16.49 -2.65
C TYR A 59 -7.21 -15.69 -3.56
N SER A 60 -8.49 -15.66 -3.19
CA SER A 60 -9.55 -14.90 -3.88
C SER A 60 -10.59 -14.40 -2.89
N GLY A 61 -11.51 -13.54 -3.35
CA GLY A 61 -12.62 -13.00 -2.55
C GLY A 61 -12.15 -12.26 -1.29
N LEU A 62 -12.86 -12.49 -0.18
CA LEU A 62 -12.61 -11.84 1.11
C LEU A 62 -11.20 -12.12 1.65
N SER A 63 -10.69 -13.35 1.51
CA SER A 63 -9.34 -13.70 2.00
C SER A 63 -8.25 -12.91 1.28
N LEU A 64 -8.39 -12.71 -0.04
CA LEU A 64 -7.45 -11.88 -0.78
C LEU A 64 -7.59 -10.40 -0.41
N PHE A 65 -8.82 -9.91 -0.27
CA PHE A 65 -9.10 -8.55 0.18
C PHE A 65 -8.42 -8.24 1.52
N ILE A 66 -8.61 -9.07 2.53
CA ILE A 66 -8.00 -8.87 3.86
C ILE A 66 -6.47 -8.82 3.74
N LYS A 67 -5.86 -9.68 2.93
CA LYS A 67 -4.40 -9.69 2.75
C LYS A 67 -3.88 -8.45 2.03
N VAL A 68 -4.57 -8.02 0.98
CA VAL A 68 -4.23 -6.79 0.26
C VAL A 68 -4.39 -5.59 1.19
N PHE A 69 -5.46 -5.55 1.99
CA PHE A 69 -5.68 -4.53 3.01
C PHE A 69 -4.57 -4.50 4.05
N ILE A 70 -4.17 -5.65 4.60
CA ILE A 70 -3.07 -5.72 5.58
C ILE A 70 -1.76 -5.22 4.97
N ILE A 71 -1.44 -5.66 3.74
CA ILE A 71 -0.23 -5.19 3.06
C ILE A 71 -0.29 -3.68 2.84
N TYR A 72 -1.42 -3.17 2.36
CA TYR A 72 -1.53 -1.75 2.04
C TYR A 72 -1.55 -0.88 3.29
N TYR A 73 -2.41 -1.20 4.26
CA TYR A 73 -2.58 -0.43 5.48
C TYR A 73 -1.42 -0.63 6.46
N VAL A 74 -1.14 -1.86 6.89
CA VAL A 74 -0.18 -2.11 7.99
C VAL A 74 1.26 -1.89 7.52
N ILE A 75 1.61 -2.46 6.35
CA ILE A 75 2.99 -2.38 5.85
C ILE A 75 3.21 -1.04 5.13
N GLY A 76 2.27 -0.63 4.27
CA GLY A 76 2.43 0.57 3.46
C GLY A 76 2.15 1.87 4.21
N TYR A 77 1.03 1.97 4.93
CA TYR A 77 0.55 3.24 5.48
C TYR A 77 0.99 3.44 6.94
N PHE A 78 0.70 2.46 7.78
CA PHE A 78 0.92 2.49 9.22
C PHE A 78 2.41 2.51 9.57
N ASN A 79 3.24 1.70 8.89
CA ASN A 79 4.67 1.67 9.15
C ASN A 79 5.32 3.05 8.93
N ILE A 80 5.00 3.72 7.81
CA ILE A 80 5.55 5.03 7.48
C ILE A 80 5.15 6.08 8.52
N ILE A 81 3.89 6.06 8.96
CA ILE A 81 3.41 7.06 9.95
C ILE A 81 3.99 6.79 11.33
N ILE A 82 4.11 5.53 11.76
CA ILE A 82 4.77 5.21 13.02
C ILE A 82 6.24 5.63 13.00
N GLU A 83 6.96 5.40 11.91
CA GLU A 83 8.33 5.89 11.76
C GLU A 83 8.38 7.42 11.91
N ALA A 84 7.47 8.15 11.25
CA ALA A 84 7.40 9.60 11.37
C ALA A 84 7.11 10.11 12.79
N ILE A 85 6.35 9.34 13.60
CA ILE A 85 6.09 9.63 15.02
C ILE A 85 7.34 9.33 15.85
N ILE A 86 7.96 8.15 15.68
CA ILE A 86 9.13 7.72 16.47
C ILE A 86 10.32 8.66 16.25
N PHE A 87 10.54 9.11 15.00
CA PHE A 87 11.63 10.03 14.66
C PHE A 87 11.26 11.51 14.84
N ASN A 88 10.07 11.82 15.39
CA ASN A 88 9.59 13.18 15.64
C ASN A 88 9.65 14.10 14.39
N VAL A 89 9.38 13.53 13.21
CA VAL A 89 9.39 14.25 11.92
C VAL A 89 8.03 14.92 11.63
N SER A 90 7.02 14.62 12.44
CA SER A 90 5.64 15.07 12.24
C SER A 90 4.93 15.30 13.58
N ASP A 91 3.93 16.17 13.59
CA ASP A 91 3.08 16.39 14.75
C ASP A 91 2.28 15.11 15.09
N LEU A 92 2.26 14.73 16.36
CA LEU A 92 1.62 13.50 16.83
C LEU A 92 0.12 13.46 16.52
N ASN A 93 -0.60 14.55 16.76
CA ASN A 93 -2.05 14.61 16.57
C ASN A 93 -2.39 14.54 15.08
N GLN A 94 -1.61 15.24 14.25
CA GLN A 94 -1.75 15.18 12.80
C GLN A 94 -1.47 13.75 12.28
N SER A 95 -0.41 13.11 12.76
CA SER A 95 -0.04 11.75 12.35
C SER A 95 -1.09 10.70 12.77
N ILE A 96 -1.64 10.79 13.98
CA ILE A 96 -2.76 9.94 14.42
C ILE A 96 -3.99 10.17 13.53
N LYS A 97 -4.32 11.43 13.20
CA LYS A 97 -5.44 11.75 12.31
C LYS A 97 -5.24 11.14 10.93
N ILE A 98 -4.05 11.27 10.34
CA ILE A 98 -3.71 10.70 9.04
C ILE A 98 -3.85 9.17 9.09
N LEU A 99 -3.35 8.52 10.15
CA LEU A 99 -3.46 7.07 10.36
C LEU A 99 -4.92 6.61 10.38
N LEU A 100 -5.78 7.30 11.13
CA LEU A 100 -7.21 6.99 11.21
C LEU A 100 -7.94 7.19 9.88
N ILE A 101 -7.58 8.22 9.11
CA ILE A 101 -8.14 8.47 7.77
C ILE A 101 -7.67 7.42 6.76
N GLY A 102 -6.41 6.98 6.89
CA GLY A 102 -5.81 5.96 6.02
C GLY A 102 -6.51 4.61 6.09
N LEU A 103 -7.12 4.27 7.22
CA LEU A 103 -7.81 2.99 7.42
C LEU A 103 -8.99 2.78 6.46
N PRO A 104 -10.03 3.64 6.44
CA PRO A 104 -11.13 3.51 5.49
C PRO A 104 -10.66 3.70 4.04
N TYR A 105 -9.71 4.60 3.77
CA TYR A 105 -9.17 4.81 2.43
C TYR A 105 -8.52 3.53 1.86
N THR A 106 -7.63 2.91 2.63
CA THR A 106 -6.92 1.68 2.21
C THR A 106 -7.87 0.49 2.15
N ALA A 107 -8.90 0.42 3.00
CA ALA A 107 -9.94 -0.59 2.93
C ALA A 107 -10.72 -0.51 1.60
N ILE A 108 -11.26 0.68 1.26
CA ILE A 108 -12.00 0.89 0.01
C ILE A 108 -11.11 0.64 -1.21
N SER A 109 -9.87 1.15 -1.19
CA SER A 109 -8.90 0.94 -2.27
C SER A 109 -8.56 -0.54 -2.47
N SER A 110 -8.38 -1.29 -1.38
CA SER A 110 -8.10 -2.74 -1.43
C SER A 110 -9.27 -3.51 -2.03
N TYR A 111 -10.50 -3.11 -1.71
CA TYR A 111 -11.70 -3.68 -2.32
C TYR A 111 -11.73 -3.41 -3.83
N ILE A 112 -11.50 -2.16 -4.26
CA ILE A 112 -11.42 -1.75 -5.67
C ILE A 112 -10.39 -2.59 -6.42
N LEU A 113 -9.18 -2.72 -5.88
CA LEU A 113 -8.09 -3.53 -6.43
C LEU A 113 -8.53 -4.97 -6.70
N VAL A 114 -9.05 -5.66 -5.68
CA VAL A 114 -9.43 -7.08 -5.80
C VAL A 114 -10.60 -7.29 -6.75
N ARG A 115 -11.58 -6.37 -6.74
CA ARG A 115 -12.76 -6.42 -7.62
C ARG A 115 -12.39 -6.21 -9.08
N ILE A 116 -11.69 -5.11 -9.40
CA ILE A 116 -11.37 -4.74 -10.79
C ILE A 116 -10.36 -5.73 -11.42
N LEU A 117 -9.44 -6.26 -10.62
CA LEU A 117 -8.51 -7.29 -11.11
C LEU A 117 -9.17 -8.68 -11.28
N GLY A 118 -10.46 -8.81 -10.96
CA GLY A 118 -11.26 -10.00 -11.27
C GLY A 118 -11.02 -11.20 -10.34
N LYS A 119 -10.43 -10.98 -9.16
CA LYS A 119 -10.16 -12.03 -8.16
C LYS A 119 -11.25 -12.14 -7.09
N TRP A 120 -12.34 -11.37 -7.21
CA TRP A 120 -13.46 -11.44 -6.26
C TRP A 120 -14.36 -12.68 -6.47
N GLN A 121 -14.49 -13.19 -7.70
CA GLN A 121 -15.50 -14.21 -8.04
C GLN A 121 -14.96 -15.60 -8.44
N ILE A 122 -13.71 -15.97 -8.14
CA ILE A 122 -13.19 -17.29 -8.53
C ILE A 122 -12.59 -18.02 -7.34
N SER A 123 -13.41 -18.87 -6.72
CA SER A 123 -13.19 -20.33 -6.62
C SER A 123 -13.90 -20.90 -5.39
N GLU A 124 -14.94 -21.71 -5.60
CA GLU A 124 -15.59 -22.59 -4.61
C GLU A 124 -14.63 -23.60 -3.95
N LYS A 125 -13.34 -23.62 -4.34
CA LYS A 125 -12.32 -24.55 -3.81
C LYS A 125 -11.63 -24.08 -2.51
N VAL A 126 -12.20 -23.13 -1.75
CA VAL A 126 -11.55 -22.57 -0.54
C VAL A 126 -11.49 -23.58 0.62
N PHE A 127 -12.25 -24.67 0.58
CA PHE A 127 -12.25 -25.72 1.62
C PHE A 127 -11.47 -26.99 1.25
N LYS A 128 -10.48 -26.93 0.36
CA LYS A 128 -9.48 -28.02 0.31
C LYS A 128 -8.45 -27.80 1.40
N GLU A 129 -8.56 -28.62 2.45
CA GLU A 129 -7.65 -28.77 3.59
C GLU A 129 -6.26 -28.17 3.35
N TYR A 130 -6.01 -27.03 3.97
CA TYR A 130 -4.70 -26.41 3.96
C TYR A 130 -3.78 -27.25 4.84
N LYS A 131 -3.09 -28.24 4.26
CA LYS A 131 -1.98 -28.91 4.97
C LYS A 131 -0.92 -27.85 5.28
N TYR A 132 -0.90 -27.40 6.53
CA TYR A 132 0.15 -26.54 7.06
C TYR A 132 1.47 -27.31 6.95
N GLN A 133 2.22 -27.03 5.88
CA GLN A 133 3.59 -27.51 5.78
C GLN A 133 4.39 -26.76 6.84
N HIS A 134 4.96 -27.51 7.79
CA HIS A 134 5.83 -26.94 8.81
C HIS A 134 7.02 -26.27 8.11
N ARG A 135 7.05 -24.94 8.14
CA ARG A 135 8.17 -24.17 7.60
C ARG A 135 9.26 -24.10 8.66
N SER A 136 10.52 -24.23 8.23
CA SER A 136 11.67 -24.01 9.11
C SER A 136 11.65 -22.56 9.61
N VAL A 137 11.66 -22.40 10.93
CA VAL A 137 11.67 -21.10 11.61
C VAL A 137 12.86 -20.26 11.14
N TYR A 138 14.01 -20.89 10.97
CA TYR A 138 15.23 -20.26 10.46
C TYR A 138 15.06 -19.62 9.08
N LYS A 139 14.47 -20.35 8.10
CA LYS A 139 14.21 -19.80 6.76
C LYS A 139 13.23 -18.63 6.80
N TRP A 140 12.31 -18.63 7.77
CA TRP A 140 11.35 -17.55 7.96
C TRP A 140 12.03 -16.30 8.54
N ILE A 141 12.86 -16.47 9.59
CA ILE A 141 13.68 -15.40 10.18
C ILE A 141 14.59 -14.76 9.13
N LEU A 142 15.32 -15.57 8.34
CA LEU A 142 16.19 -15.05 7.29
C LEU A 142 15.43 -14.23 6.24
N ARG A 143 14.20 -14.61 5.90
CA ARG A 143 13.37 -13.84 4.97
C ARG A 143 12.94 -12.50 5.56
N ILE A 144 12.60 -12.45 6.85
CA ILE A 144 12.28 -11.19 7.53
C ILE A 144 13.52 -10.31 7.58
N LEU A 145 14.66 -10.84 8.03
CA LEU A 145 15.90 -10.07 8.09
C LEU A 145 16.32 -9.56 6.71
N GLY A 146 16.25 -10.42 5.69
CA GLY A 146 16.51 -10.03 4.31
C GLY A 146 15.54 -8.95 3.80
N ALA A 147 14.25 -9.04 4.14
CA ALA A 147 13.28 -8.00 3.79
C ALA A 147 13.57 -6.67 4.51
N ASN A 148 13.87 -6.70 5.81
CA ASN A 148 14.23 -5.51 6.59
C ASN A 148 15.54 -4.87 6.06
N PHE A 149 16.55 -5.67 5.76
CA PHE A 149 17.80 -5.16 5.17
C PHE A 149 17.60 -4.62 3.75
N SER A 150 16.69 -5.21 2.96
CA SER A 150 16.39 -4.70 1.61
C SER A 150 15.75 -3.31 1.63
N TYR A 151 15.19 -2.88 2.77
CA TYR A 151 14.63 -1.55 2.96
C TYR A 151 15.72 -0.48 3.18
N PHE A 152 16.88 -0.88 3.71
CA PHE A 152 17.95 0.03 4.11
C PHE A 152 18.48 0.94 2.98
N PRO A 153 18.73 0.45 1.74
CA PRO A 153 19.14 1.31 0.63
C PRO A 153 18.10 2.37 0.28
N PHE A 154 16.80 2.06 0.38
CA PHE A 154 15.74 3.03 0.11
C PHE A 154 15.74 4.15 1.15
N TYR A 155 16.04 3.83 2.42
CA TYR A 155 16.15 4.81 3.49
C TYR A 155 17.34 5.76 3.29
N ILE A 156 18.50 5.22 2.86
CA ILE A 156 19.67 6.04 2.51
C ILE A 156 19.33 7.00 1.37
N ILE A 157 18.73 6.50 0.29
CA ILE A 157 18.37 7.33 -0.86
C ILE A 157 17.35 8.40 -0.45
N ALA A 158 16.33 8.05 0.33
CA ALA A 158 15.35 9.00 0.83
C ALA A 158 16.01 10.09 1.69
N GLY A 159 16.93 9.72 2.59
CA GLY A 159 17.72 10.65 3.39
C GLY A 159 18.57 11.59 2.54
N MET A 160 19.27 11.05 1.52
CA MET A 160 20.06 11.85 0.58
C MET A 160 19.20 12.87 -0.19
N VAL A 161 18.02 12.45 -0.66
CA VAL A 161 17.08 13.34 -1.34
C VAL A 161 16.59 14.45 -0.40
N LEU A 162 16.26 14.11 0.85
CA LEU A 162 15.85 15.10 1.83
C LEU A 162 16.97 16.11 2.16
N MET A 163 18.21 15.66 2.30
CA MET A 163 19.37 16.54 2.48
C MET A 163 19.61 17.46 1.27
N MET A 164 19.41 16.96 0.04
CA MET A 164 19.52 17.80 -1.16
C MET A 164 18.42 18.86 -1.25
N LEU A 165 17.20 18.54 -0.80
CA LEU A 165 16.05 19.44 -0.86
C LEU A 165 16.00 20.43 0.32
N ASN A 166 16.65 20.12 1.45
CA ASN A 166 16.73 20.97 2.63
C ASN A 166 18.21 21.17 3.05
N PRO A 167 18.94 22.12 2.40
CA PRO A 167 20.35 22.36 2.71
C PRO A 167 20.58 22.90 4.14
N ALA A 168 19.54 23.32 4.85
CA ALA A 168 19.59 23.74 6.26
C ALA A 168 19.72 22.58 7.26
N MET A 169 19.68 21.31 6.80
CA MET A 169 19.91 20.12 7.63
C MET A 169 21.38 19.63 7.59
N ASN A 170 22.30 20.41 7.02
CA ASN A 170 23.75 20.19 7.09
C ASN A 170 24.40 21.01 8.21
#